data_AF-A0A959NHI1-F1
#
_entry.id   AF-A0A959NHI1-F1
#
_cell.length_a   1.000
_cell.length_b   1.000
_cell.length_c   1.000
_cell.angle_alpha   90.00
_cell.angle_beta   90.00
_cell.angle_gamma   90.00
#
_symmetry.space_group_name_H-M   'P 1'
#
loop_
_entity.id
_entity.type
_entity.pdbx_description
1 polymer ?
#
loop_
_entity_poly.entity_id
_entity_poly.type
_entity_poly.pdbx_seq_one_letter_code
_entity_poly.pdbx_strand_id
1 'polypeptide(L)'
;MNQALHTWQFIMTKINAGQPVILLYVLESIGSSPGRQGFFMAVSKDGDMQGSIGGGIMEHKFVEMAKEQLAKDNVSLDVKKQI
;
A
#
# COMPACT_ATOMS: atom_id res chain seq x y z
N MET A 1 -13.71 -11.64 9.33
CA MET A 1 -12.46 -12.31 8.90
C MET A 1 -11.40 -11.23 8.73
N ASN A 2 -10.26 -11.32 9.43
CA ASN A 2 -9.38 -10.18 9.68
C ASN A 2 -8.59 -9.75 8.43
N GLN A 3 -9.07 -8.75 7.68
CA GLN A 3 -8.44 -8.30 6.41
C GLN A 3 -6.97 -7.90 6.61
N ALA A 4 -6.64 -7.27 7.75
CA ALA A 4 -5.28 -6.91 8.11
C ALA A 4 -4.35 -8.15 8.19
N LEU A 5 -4.83 -9.27 8.74
CA LEU A 5 -4.06 -10.50 8.81
C LEU A 5 -3.71 -11.03 7.41
N HIS A 6 -4.66 -10.98 6.47
CA HIS A 6 -4.42 -11.42 5.09
C HIS A 6 -3.37 -10.54 4.40
N THR A 7 -3.40 -9.22 4.64
CA THR A 7 -2.39 -8.31 4.10
C THR A 7 -1.00 -8.59 4.69
N TRP A 8 -0.88 -8.85 5.99
CA TRP A 8 0.40 -9.25 6.59
C TRP A 8 0.90 -10.60 6.08
N GLN A 9 0.01 -11.58 5.91
CA GLN A 9 0.34 -12.88 5.32
C GLN A 9 0.81 -12.73 3.87
N PHE A 10 0.17 -11.86 3.10
CA PHE A 10 0.59 -11.52 1.73
C PHE A 10 2.01 -10.93 1.72
N ILE A 11 2.29 -9.94 2.56
CA ILE A 11 3.62 -9.32 2.68
C ILE A 11 4.67 -10.38 3.01
N MET A 12 4.40 -11.22 4.01
CA MET A 12 5.31 -12.30 4.42
C MET A 12 5.57 -13.27 3.26
N THR A 13 4.52 -13.63 2.52
CA THR A 13 4.61 -14.56 1.38
C THR A 13 5.50 -14.00 0.28
N LYS A 14 5.29 -12.72 -0.10
CA LYS A 14 6.06 -12.06 -1.15
C LYS A 14 7.53 -11.86 -0.75
N ILE A 15 7.79 -11.41 0.47
CA ILE A 15 9.17 -11.23 0.98
C ILE A 15 9.92 -12.57 1.02
N ASN A 16 9.29 -13.64 1.49
CA ASN A 16 9.90 -14.97 1.52
C ASN A 16 10.20 -15.53 0.11
N ALA A 17 9.48 -15.07 -0.90
CA ALA A 17 9.74 -15.38 -2.31
C ALA A 17 10.79 -14.44 -2.96
N GLY A 18 11.45 -13.58 -2.18
CA GLY A 18 12.42 -12.60 -2.68
C GLY A 18 11.79 -11.46 -3.47
N GLN A 19 10.48 -11.26 -3.38
CA GLN A 19 9.76 -10.20 -4.08
C GLN A 19 9.66 -8.95 -3.20
N PRO A 20 10.19 -7.79 -3.66
CA PRO A 20 10.01 -6.53 -2.95
C PRO A 20 8.54 -6.12 -2.84
N VAL A 21 8.19 -5.50 -1.72
CA VAL A 21 6.84 -5.05 -1.39
C VAL A 21 6.91 -3.63 -0.83
N ILE A 22 6.01 -2.76 -1.28
CA ILE A 22 5.76 -1.45 -0.66
C ILE A 22 4.46 -1.54 0.15
N LEU A 23 4.50 -1.01 1.37
CA LEU A 23 3.35 -0.84 2.24
C LEU A 23 2.85 0.60 2.16
N LEU A 24 1.63 0.78 1.66
CA LEU A 24 0.90 2.03 1.74
C LEU A 24 0.08 2.04 3.03
N TYR A 25 0.18 3.10 3.83
CA TYR A 25 -0.47 3.19 5.14
C TYR A 25 -1.08 4.58 5.37
N VAL A 26 -2.35 4.61 5.79
CA VAL A 26 -3.05 5.85 6.13
C VAL A 26 -2.71 6.24 7.57
N LEU A 27 -1.86 7.26 7.72
CA LEU A 27 -1.44 7.78 9.03
C LEU A 27 -2.51 8.65 9.71
N GLU A 28 -3.24 9.43 8.92
CA GLU A 28 -4.26 10.36 9.38
C GLU A 28 -5.34 10.52 8.30
N SER A 29 -6.56 10.81 8.71
CA SER A 29 -7.68 11.13 7.82
C SER A 29 -8.50 12.26 8.44
N ILE A 30 -8.74 13.33 7.68
CA ILE A 30 -9.50 14.50 8.11
C ILE A 30 -10.76 14.62 7.25
N GLY A 31 -11.92 14.83 7.88
CA GLY A 31 -13.19 14.99 7.18
C GLY A 31 -13.76 13.68 6.59
N SER A 32 -14.33 13.79 5.39
CA SER A 32 -15.10 12.71 4.75
C SER A 32 -14.28 11.79 3.86
N SER A 33 -12.96 11.71 4.05
CA SER A 33 -12.11 10.81 3.27
C SER A 33 -12.50 9.33 3.50
N PRO A 34 -12.67 8.52 2.44
CA PRO A 34 -12.95 7.09 2.55
C PRO A 34 -11.84 6.31 3.29
N GLY A 35 -10.58 6.70 3.08
CA GLY A 35 -9.43 6.12 3.76
C GLY A 35 -9.39 6.55 5.22
N ARG A 36 -9.39 5.59 6.15
CA ARG A 36 -9.34 5.86 7.59
C ARG A 36 -7.96 5.55 8.14
N GLN A 37 -7.59 6.23 9.23
CA GLN A 37 -6.34 5.94 9.93
C GLN A 37 -6.22 4.44 10.21
N GLY A 38 -5.06 3.87 9.90
CA GLY A 38 -4.80 2.45 10.06
C GLY A 38 -5.24 1.58 8.88
N PHE A 39 -5.84 2.13 7.84
CA PHE A 39 -6.01 1.41 6.57
C PHE A 39 -4.65 1.25 5.88
N PHE A 40 -4.41 0.09 5.30
CA PHE A 40 -3.17 -0.20 4.59
C PHE A 40 -3.35 -1.18 3.45
N MET A 41 -2.47 -1.06 2.47
CA MET A 41 -2.37 -1.91 1.30
C MET A 41 -0.91 -2.28 1.06
N ALA A 42 -0.65 -3.53 0.72
CA ALA A 42 0.63 -4.00 0.22
C ALA A 42 0.59 -4.08 -1.30
N VAL A 43 1.64 -3.61 -1.96
CA VAL A 43 1.85 -3.70 -3.41
C VAL A 43 3.19 -4.39 -3.66
N SER A 44 3.21 -5.48 -4.41
CA SER A 44 4.43 -6.21 -4.74
C SER A 44 4.94 -5.91 -6.15
N LYS A 45 6.24 -6.16 -6.38
CA LYS A 45 6.93 -5.87 -7.65
C LYS A 45 6.32 -6.58 -8.86
N ASP A 46 5.71 -7.75 -8.64
CA ASP A 46 5.01 -8.53 -9.66
C ASP A 46 3.60 -8.00 -9.99
N GLY A 47 3.18 -6.89 -9.37
CA GLY A 47 1.93 -6.20 -9.66
C GLY A 47 0.74 -6.63 -8.81
N ASP A 48 0.90 -7.67 -7.98
CA ASP A 48 -0.14 -8.08 -7.03
C ASP A 48 -0.29 -7.07 -5.90
N MET A 49 -1.50 -7.02 -5.31
CA MET A 49 -1.80 -6.14 -4.19
C MET A 49 -2.83 -6.75 -3.24
N GLN A 50 -2.73 -6.39 -1.97
CA GLN A 50 -3.64 -6.86 -0.91
C GLN A 50 -3.91 -5.74 0.09
N GLY A 51 -5.18 -5.56 0.47
CA GLY A 51 -5.63 -4.50 1.38
C GLY A 51 -6.21 -3.28 0.64
N SER A 52 -6.45 -2.20 1.36
CA SER A 52 -6.97 -0.94 0.81
C SER A 52 -6.53 0.24 1.67
N ILE A 53 -6.35 1.40 1.04
CA ILE A 53 -6.13 2.69 1.71
C ILE A 53 -7.36 3.62 1.58
N GLY A 54 -8.51 3.08 1.18
CA GLY A 54 -9.79 3.80 1.09
C GLY A 54 -10.42 3.85 -0.31
N GLY A 55 -9.76 3.33 -1.34
CA GLY A 55 -10.29 3.33 -2.71
C GLY A 55 -10.24 4.69 -3.41
N GLY A 56 -10.94 4.76 -4.55
CA GLY A 56 -11.05 5.96 -5.38
C GLY A 56 -9.77 6.35 -6.11
N ILE A 57 -9.75 7.58 -6.63
CA ILE A 57 -8.62 8.07 -7.44
C ILE A 57 -7.32 8.17 -6.64
N MET A 58 -7.42 8.38 -5.33
CA MET A 58 -6.28 8.49 -4.44
C MET A 58 -5.56 7.16 -4.24
N GLU A 59 -6.33 6.08 -4.04
CA GLU A 59 -5.75 4.74 -3.97
C GLU A 59 -5.04 4.38 -5.27
N HIS A 60 -5.70 4.60 -6.42
CA HIS A 60 -5.09 4.34 -7.73
C HIS A 60 -3.77 5.10 -7.90
N LYS A 61 -3.73 6.40 -7.57
CA LYS A 61 -2.51 7.23 -7.68
C LYS A 61 -1.35 6.69 -6.85
N PHE A 62 -1.60 6.27 -5.61
CA PHE A 62 -0.53 5.75 -4.75
C PHE A 62 -0.11 4.34 -5.12
N VAL A 63 -1.02 3.50 -5.64
CA VAL A 63 -0.68 2.18 -6.19
C VAL A 63 0.25 2.31 -7.38
N GLU A 64 -0.06 3.20 -8.34
CA GLU A 64 0.81 3.43 -9.50
C GLU A 64 2.17 3.99 -9.08
N MET A 65 2.20 4.92 -8.12
CA MET A 65 3.45 5.42 -7.55
C MET A 65 4.29 4.28 -6.91
N ALA A 66 3.66 3.38 -6.16
CA ALA A 66 4.35 2.23 -5.56
C ALA A 66 4.92 1.29 -6.64
N LYS A 67 4.14 0.99 -7.68
CA LYS A 67 4.61 0.18 -8.82
C LYS A 67 5.82 0.83 -9.51
N GLU A 68 5.78 2.14 -9.74
CA GLU A 68 6.91 2.87 -10.33
C GLU A 68 8.17 2.82 -9.46
N GLN A 69 8.02 2.95 -8.13
CA GLN A 69 9.15 2.86 -7.19
C GLN A 69 9.76 1.45 -7.20
N LEU A 70 8.91 0.42 -7.16
CA LEU A 70 9.32 -0.99 -7.24
C LEU A 70 10.01 -1.32 -8.57
N ALA A 71 9.55 -0.74 -9.68
CA ALA A 71 10.14 -0.95 -11.01
C ALA A 71 11.54 -0.32 -11.14
N LYS A 72 11.78 0.80 -10.44
CA LYS A 72 13.07 1.51 -10.44
C LYS A 72 14.06 0.98 -9.39
N ASP A 73 13.66 -0.02 -8.60
CA ASP A 73 14.39 -0.48 -7.40
C ASP A 73 14.78 0.68 -6.47
N ASN A 74 13.99 1.75 -6.49
CA ASN A 74 14.19 2.94 -5.68
C ASN A 74 13.23 2.89 -4.50
N VAL A 75 13.67 2.19 -3.44
CA VAL A 75 12.89 2.06 -2.21
C VAL A 75 13.12 3.28 -1.33
N SER A 76 12.16 4.20 -1.31
CA SER A 76 12.13 5.36 -0.41
C SER A 76 11.01 5.23 0.63
N LEU A 77 11.29 5.70 1.84
CA LEU A 77 10.26 5.91 2.86
C LEU A 77 9.71 7.33 2.71
N ASP A 78 8.47 7.45 2.26
CA ASP A 78 7.82 8.72 1.98
C ASP A 78 6.58 8.94 2.84
N VAL A 79 6.44 10.15 3.40
CA VAL A 79 5.19 10.62 4.00
C VAL A 79 4.60 11.71 3.11
N LYS A 80 3.35 11.53 2.66
CA LYS A 80 2.70 12.44 1.73
C LYS A 80 1.35 12.89 2.29
N LYS A 81 1.18 14.21 2.45
CA LYS A 81 -0.10 14.83 2.76
C LYS A 81 -0.86 15.09 1.46
N GLN A 82 -2.17 14.81 1.47
CA GLN A 82 -3.07 15.14 0.37
C GLN A 82 -4.07 16.18 0.87
N ILE A 83 -4.31 17.19 0.05
CA ILE A 83 -5.19 18.33 0.30
C ILE A 83 -6.19 18.38 -0.84
#